data_AF-A0A2S4KR18-F1
#
_entry.id   AF-A0A2S4KR18-F1
#
_cell.length_a   1.000
_cell.length_b   1.000
_cell.length_c   1.000
_cell.angle_alpha   90.00
_cell.angle_beta   90.00
_cell.angle_gamma   90.00
#
_symmetry.space_group_name_H-M   'P 1'
#
loop_
_entity.id
_entity.type
_entity.pdbx_description
1 polymer ?
#
loop_
_entity_poly.entity_id
_entity_poly.type
_entity_poly.pdbx_seq_one_letter_code
_entity_poly.pdbx_strand_id
1 'polypeptide(L)'
;MASRVPLSCRLAGRIASRPAASSPPSFTSRTVVRQQLQQQRRQRRHYSSSEPPRSSSGNRIKFWPFFGVIALGSAGYVMLVNRRKEMPPAIDAPQSAGQLPQPPKSTPTFSPDDVTVLFVLGGPGAGKGTQCARLVSEHGFTHLSAGDLLRAEQERPGSQFGDLIKNYIKDGLIVPMEVTVQLLENAMADALRKAGSAKGRFLIDGFPRKMDQAHRFEEAVCPARMVLFYDCPEAVMEKRLLERGKTSGRADDNAESIRKRFRTFVETSMPVVDYYEKEAKVVKIDATASPDKVFAETQKRLAERLGSNF
;
A
#
# COMPACT_ATOMS: atom_id res chain seq x y z
N MET A 1 -6.10 67.22 27.73
CA MET A 1 -6.44 66.67 29.06
C MET A 1 -6.14 65.18 29.00
N ALA A 2 -4.91 64.72 29.29
CA ALA A 2 -4.42 64.38 30.63
C ALA A 2 -5.38 63.41 31.34
N SER A 3 -5.03 62.14 31.58
CA SER A 3 -4.04 61.81 32.61
C SER A 3 -3.36 60.44 32.43
N ARG A 4 -2.12 60.40 32.94
CA ARG A 4 -1.18 59.28 33.05
C ARG A 4 -1.28 58.66 34.47
N VAL A 5 -1.12 57.33 34.59
CA VAL A 5 -0.16 56.55 35.47
C VAL A 5 -0.28 56.80 37.02
N PRO A 6 -0.16 55.81 37.97
CA PRO A 6 0.98 54.88 38.06
C PRO A 6 0.87 53.49 38.72
N LEU A 7 1.94 52.73 38.41
CA LEU A 7 2.70 51.68 39.10
C LEU A 7 2.40 51.23 40.55
N SER A 8 2.75 49.93 40.73
CA SER A 8 3.51 49.32 41.84
C SER A 8 2.75 48.70 43.02
N CYS A 9 2.90 47.38 43.17
CA CYS A 9 3.34 46.83 44.46
C CYS A 9 4.13 45.52 44.29
N ARG A 10 5.31 45.49 44.93
CA ARG A 10 6.27 44.39 45.02
C ARG A 10 5.96 43.45 46.19
N LEU A 11 6.39 42.19 46.01
CA LEU A 11 6.97 41.21 46.95
C LEU A 11 6.41 41.03 48.38
N ALA A 12 6.02 39.80 48.69
CA ALA A 12 6.66 38.87 49.66
C ALA A 12 5.70 37.66 49.82
N GLY A 13 6.07 36.41 49.57
CA GLY A 13 7.15 35.68 50.22
C GLY A 13 6.52 34.72 51.23
N ARG A 14 6.34 33.44 50.86
CA ARG A 14 6.29 32.34 51.84
C ARG A 14 6.77 31.04 51.21
N ILE A 15 7.87 30.59 51.80
CA ILE A 15 8.61 29.35 51.62
C ILE A 15 7.77 28.22 52.23
N ALA A 16 7.62 27.11 51.51
CA ALA A 16 7.21 25.84 52.08
C ALA A 16 7.98 24.70 51.39
N SER A 17 9.05 24.30 52.08
CA SER A 17 9.69 22.98 52.16
C SER A 17 9.28 21.87 51.17
N ARG A 18 10.27 21.42 50.40
CA ARG A 18 10.40 20.06 49.84
C ARG A 18 10.44 19.01 50.95
N PRO A 19 9.92 17.79 50.73
CA PRO A 19 10.53 16.59 51.27
C PRO A 19 11.33 15.84 50.20
N ALA A 20 12.36 15.16 50.70
CA ALA A 20 13.43 14.51 49.96
C ALA A 20 13.00 13.20 49.26
N ALA A 21 13.87 12.80 48.34
CA ALA A 21 13.80 11.61 47.53
C ALA A 21 13.78 10.30 48.33
N SER A 22 13.03 9.31 47.83
CA SER A 22 13.18 7.90 48.17
C SER A 22 13.52 7.10 46.91
N SER A 23 14.68 6.45 46.95
CA SER A 23 15.31 5.58 45.95
C SER A 23 14.46 4.34 45.60
N PRO A 24 14.69 3.68 44.45
CA PRO A 24 13.82 2.65 43.92
C PRO A 24 14.11 1.26 44.54
N PRO A 25 13.14 0.33 44.56
CA PRO A 25 13.45 -1.06 44.80
C PRO A 25 14.04 -1.69 43.53
N SER A 26 15.31 -2.06 43.60
CA SER A 26 15.89 -3.10 42.77
C SER A 26 15.34 -4.46 43.24
N PHE A 27 14.71 -5.26 42.36
CA PHE A 27 14.87 -6.73 42.36
C PHE A 27 14.22 -7.34 41.08
N THR A 28 15.09 -7.98 40.29
CA THR A 28 14.88 -9.16 39.44
C THR A 28 13.57 -9.35 38.67
N SER A 29 13.64 -9.30 37.33
CA SER A 29 12.90 -10.23 36.45
C SER A 29 13.46 -10.26 35.02
N ARG A 30 14.74 -10.62 34.86
CA ARG A 30 15.28 -11.07 33.55
C ARG A 30 14.75 -12.45 33.13
N THR A 31 14.01 -13.14 34.00
CA THR A 31 13.47 -14.48 33.75
C THR A 31 12.05 -14.45 33.16
N VAL A 32 11.24 -13.44 33.48
CA VAL A 32 9.82 -13.37 33.06
C VAL A 32 9.66 -12.91 31.60
N VAL A 33 10.53 -12.00 31.13
CA VAL A 33 10.52 -11.54 29.73
C VAL A 33 11.02 -12.62 28.75
N ARG A 34 11.82 -13.59 29.24
CA ARG A 34 12.30 -14.72 28.44
C ARG A 34 11.25 -15.83 28.29
N GLN A 35 10.32 -15.97 29.23
CA GLN A 35 9.22 -16.93 29.17
C GLN A 35 8.09 -16.50 28.22
N GLN A 36 7.79 -15.19 28.11
CA GLN A 36 6.76 -14.71 27.17
C GLN A 36 7.22 -14.77 25.70
N LEU A 37 8.51 -14.58 25.41
CA LEU A 37 9.06 -14.74 24.05
C LEU A 37 9.21 -16.22 23.62
N GLN A 38 9.22 -17.17 24.56
CA GLN A 38 9.18 -18.61 24.24
C GLN A 38 7.74 -19.13 24.03
N GLN A 39 6.72 -18.55 24.67
CA GLN A 39 5.33 -18.90 24.41
C GLN A 39 4.81 -18.40 23.06
N GLN A 40 5.24 -17.22 22.58
CA GLN A 40 4.87 -16.74 21.24
C GLN A 40 5.58 -17.46 20.09
N ARG A 41 6.70 -18.15 20.34
CA ARG A 41 7.35 -19.04 19.36
C ARG A 41 6.72 -20.44 19.28
N ARG A 42 5.86 -20.83 20.24
CA ARG A 42 5.14 -22.12 20.23
C ARG A 42 3.81 -22.11 19.49
N GLN A 43 3.29 -20.96 19.06
CA GLN A 43 2.03 -20.86 18.30
C GLN A 43 2.22 -20.73 16.78
N ARG A 44 3.46 -20.80 16.27
CA ARG A 44 3.74 -21.00 14.84
C ARG A 44 4.25 -22.42 14.59
N ARG A 45 3.32 -23.35 14.35
CA ARG A 45 3.42 -24.54 13.49
C ARG A 45 2.29 -25.53 13.85
N HIS A 46 1.18 -25.45 13.12
CA HIS A 46 0.30 -26.59 12.90
C HIS A 46 -0.07 -26.63 11.42
N TYR A 47 0.81 -27.23 10.61
CA TYR A 47 0.38 -27.97 9.44
C TYR A 47 0.45 -29.44 9.85
N SER A 48 -0.71 -30.09 9.89
CA SER A 48 -0.85 -31.50 10.19
C SER A 48 -0.20 -32.32 9.06
N SER A 49 0.91 -32.99 9.36
CA SER A 49 1.46 -34.06 8.54
C SER A 49 0.70 -35.35 8.87
N SER A 50 -0.26 -35.73 8.04
CA SER A 50 -0.85 -37.08 8.09
C SER A 50 0.08 -38.06 7.38
N GLU A 51 0.65 -39.01 8.12
CA GLU A 51 1.24 -40.23 7.54
C GLU A 51 0.15 -41.09 6.90
N PRO A 52 0.38 -41.73 5.74
CA PRO A 52 -0.59 -42.64 5.16
C PRO A 52 -0.55 -44.01 5.87
N PRO A 53 -1.69 -44.72 6.01
CA PRO A 53 -1.73 -46.00 6.70
C PRO A 53 -1.13 -47.12 5.84
N ARG A 54 -0.47 -48.07 6.49
CA ARG A 54 -0.16 -49.38 5.89
C ARG A 54 -1.39 -50.29 6.04
N SER A 55 -1.85 -50.89 4.93
CA SER A 55 -2.65 -52.11 4.99
C SER A 55 -2.22 -53.12 3.93
N SER A 56 -2.35 -54.37 4.34
CA SER A 56 -1.96 -55.62 3.71
C SER A 56 -2.96 -56.12 2.66
N SER A 57 -2.50 -57.15 1.94
CA SER A 57 -3.23 -58.21 1.22
C SER A 57 -3.95 -57.85 -0.09
N GLY A 58 -3.30 -58.22 -1.20
CA GLY A 58 -3.83 -59.22 -2.13
C GLY A 58 -4.79 -58.76 -3.23
N ASN A 59 -4.25 -58.28 -4.36
CA ASN A 59 -4.39 -59.02 -5.63
C ASN A 59 -3.51 -58.45 -6.76
N ARG A 60 -3.03 -59.35 -7.62
CA ARG A 60 -2.06 -59.15 -8.72
C ARG A 60 -2.62 -58.33 -9.87
N ILE A 61 -1.89 -57.30 -10.32
CA ILE A 61 -1.76 -56.95 -11.75
C ILE A 61 -0.28 -56.56 -12.02
N LYS A 62 0.32 -57.18 -13.04
CA LYS A 62 1.76 -57.14 -13.38
C LYS A 62 2.19 -55.77 -13.92
N PHE A 63 3.18 -55.14 -13.29
CA PHE A 63 3.79 -53.88 -13.73
C PHE A 63 5.24 -54.10 -14.20
N TRP A 64 5.42 -54.22 -15.52
CA TRP A 64 6.67 -53.87 -16.22
C TRP A 64 6.24 -53.41 -17.61
N PRO A 65 6.46 -52.12 -17.99
CA PRO A 65 7.80 -51.59 -18.22
C PRO A 65 7.94 -50.07 -17.89
N PHE A 66 8.76 -49.68 -16.90
CA PHE A 66 9.07 -48.25 -16.68
C PHE A 66 10.50 -47.99 -16.16
N PHE A 67 11.50 -48.61 -16.78
CA PHE A 67 12.91 -48.22 -16.61
C PHE A 67 13.55 -47.59 -17.86
N GLY A 68 12.77 -47.35 -18.93
CA GLY A 68 13.26 -46.71 -20.16
C GLY A 68 13.16 -45.17 -20.22
N VAL A 69 12.49 -44.50 -19.26
CA VAL A 69 12.16 -43.07 -19.38
C VAL A 69 13.06 -42.14 -18.56
N ILE A 70 13.80 -42.65 -17.56
CA ILE A 70 14.61 -41.79 -16.68
C ILE A 70 16.01 -41.47 -17.26
N ALA A 71 16.51 -42.26 -18.23
CA ALA A 71 17.80 -41.98 -18.88
C ALA A 71 17.71 -41.03 -20.09
N LEU A 72 16.56 -40.93 -20.76
CA LEU A 72 16.34 -39.98 -21.86
C LEU A 72 16.04 -38.55 -21.37
N GLY A 73 15.49 -38.41 -20.15
CA GLY A 73 15.15 -37.12 -19.57
C GLY A 73 16.36 -36.29 -19.12
N SER A 74 17.43 -36.93 -18.63
CA SER A 74 18.61 -36.23 -18.11
C SER A 74 19.56 -35.75 -19.21
N ALA A 75 19.76 -36.54 -20.28
CA ALA A 75 20.56 -36.12 -21.43
C ALA A 75 19.88 -34.98 -22.22
N GLY A 76 18.55 -35.05 -22.41
CA GLY A 76 17.77 -33.97 -23.04
C GLY A 76 17.82 -32.66 -22.25
N TYR A 77 17.76 -32.74 -20.91
CA TYR A 77 17.87 -31.58 -20.03
C TYR A 77 19.27 -30.94 -20.07
N VAL A 78 20.33 -31.74 -20.03
CA VAL A 78 21.71 -31.25 -20.10
C VAL A 78 22.05 -30.68 -21.49
N MET A 79 21.52 -31.26 -22.58
CA MET A 79 21.65 -30.73 -23.94
C MET A 79 20.88 -29.41 -24.14
N LEU A 80 19.72 -29.25 -23.49
CA LEU A 80 18.96 -27.99 -23.47
C LEU A 80 19.65 -26.87 -22.69
N VAL A 81 20.30 -27.19 -21.56
CA VAL A 81 21.01 -26.21 -20.72
C VAL A 81 22.33 -25.78 -21.37
N ASN A 82 23.08 -26.70 -22.00
CA ASN A 82 24.32 -26.35 -22.69
C ASN A 82 24.08 -25.53 -23.97
N ARG A 83 22.93 -25.69 -24.64
CA ARG A 83 22.52 -24.81 -25.76
C ARG A 83 22.15 -23.38 -25.36
N ARG A 84 22.02 -23.06 -24.06
CA ARG A 84 21.85 -21.66 -23.59
C ARG A 84 23.17 -20.89 -23.46
N LYS A 85 24.32 -21.56 -23.47
CA LYS A 85 25.63 -20.89 -23.37
C LYS A 85 26.14 -20.33 -24.70
N GLU A 86 25.52 -20.70 -25.82
CA GLU A 86 25.87 -20.22 -27.17
C GLU A 86 24.67 -19.56 -27.87
N MET A 87 23.73 -18.98 -27.11
CA MET A 87 22.73 -18.09 -27.69
C MET A 87 23.30 -16.66 -27.75
N PRO A 88 23.20 -15.96 -28.88
CA PRO A 88 23.34 -14.50 -28.88
C PRO A 88 22.34 -13.90 -27.87
N PRO A 89 22.62 -12.71 -27.30
CA PRO A 89 21.77 -12.13 -26.27
C PRO A 89 20.30 -12.17 -26.72
N ALA A 90 19.43 -12.55 -25.78
CA ALA A 90 18.01 -12.71 -26.04
C ALA A 90 17.47 -11.48 -26.78
N ILE A 91 16.92 -11.73 -27.97
CA ILE A 91 16.19 -10.75 -28.77
C ILE A 91 15.10 -10.16 -27.88
N ASP A 92 15.09 -8.83 -27.82
CA ASP A 92 14.13 -8.01 -27.10
C ASP A 92 12.70 -8.52 -27.29
N ALA A 93 11.92 -8.49 -26.20
CA ALA A 93 10.47 -8.64 -26.26
C ALA A 93 9.90 -7.73 -27.37
N PRO A 94 8.86 -8.17 -28.11
CA PRO A 94 8.36 -7.43 -29.25
C PRO A 94 8.00 -5.99 -28.83
N GLN A 95 8.81 -5.05 -29.31
CA GLN A 95 8.52 -3.64 -29.25
C GLN A 95 7.39 -3.34 -30.24
N SER A 96 6.39 -2.60 -29.75
CA SER A 96 5.42 -1.79 -30.51
C SER A 96 4.12 -2.48 -30.93
N ALA A 97 3.12 -2.37 -30.05
CA ALA A 97 1.85 -1.75 -30.41
C ALA A 97 1.42 -0.83 -29.24
N GLY A 98 1.65 0.48 -29.39
CA GLY A 98 1.20 1.53 -28.45
C GLY A 98 2.26 2.20 -27.56
N GLN A 99 3.31 2.78 -28.15
CA GLN A 99 4.51 3.37 -27.49
C GLN A 99 4.23 4.48 -26.44
N LEU A 100 5.11 4.76 -25.45
CA LEU A 100 6.59 4.82 -25.52
C LEU A 100 7.30 4.26 -24.25
N PRO A 101 8.46 3.57 -24.39
CA PRO A 101 9.51 3.65 -23.38
C PRO A 101 10.06 5.08 -23.41
N GLN A 102 9.63 5.89 -22.44
CA GLN A 102 10.18 7.22 -22.23
C GLN A 102 11.67 7.06 -21.85
N PRO A 103 12.58 7.90 -22.39
CA PRO A 103 13.95 7.93 -21.90
C PRO A 103 13.94 8.14 -20.38
N PRO A 104 14.92 7.61 -19.63
CA PRO A 104 14.97 7.82 -18.19
C PRO A 104 14.99 9.33 -17.92
N LYS A 105 13.86 9.85 -17.40
CA LYS A 105 13.77 11.25 -16.96
C LYS A 105 14.76 11.41 -15.82
N SER A 106 15.73 12.30 -15.99
CA SER A 106 16.75 12.60 -14.97
C SER A 106 16.20 13.42 -13.80
N THR A 107 14.99 13.98 -13.96
CA THR A 107 14.29 14.79 -12.96
C THR A 107 12.80 14.46 -12.94
N PRO A 108 12.13 14.48 -11.77
CA PRO A 108 10.69 14.29 -11.68
C PRO A 108 9.92 15.35 -12.47
N THR A 109 8.80 14.98 -13.07
CA THR A 109 7.92 15.91 -13.81
C THR A 109 7.44 17.08 -12.95
N PHE A 110 7.19 16.84 -11.66
CA PHE A 110 6.73 17.86 -10.72
C PHE A 110 7.74 18.07 -9.61
N SER A 111 8.03 19.35 -9.31
CA SER A 111 8.87 19.71 -8.18
C SER A 111 8.13 19.49 -6.86
N PRO A 112 8.75 18.86 -5.85
CA PRO A 112 8.16 18.73 -4.51
C PRO A 112 7.98 20.07 -3.79
N ASP A 113 8.61 21.16 -4.28
CA ASP A 113 8.42 22.51 -3.75
C ASP A 113 7.10 23.15 -4.19
N ASP A 114 6.60 22.76 -5.37
CA ASP A 114 5.34 23.27 -5.93
C ASP A 114 4.18 22.29 -5.74
N VAL A 115 4.48 20.99 -5.75
CA VAL A 115 3.49 19.92 -5.73
C VAL A 115 3.68 19.04 -4.50
N THR A 116 2.67 18.99 -3.65
CA THR A 116 2.63 18.08 -2.50
C THR A 116 1.83 16.83 -2.86
N VAL A 117 2.46 15.65 -2.76
CA VAL A 117 1.79 14.36 -2.95
C VAL A 117 1.69 13.60 -1.64
N LEU A 118 0.47 13.20 -1.28
CA LEU A 118 0.21 12.22 -0.22
C LEU A 118 -0.31 10.93 -0.86
N PHE A 119 0.39 9.82 -0.65
CA PHE A 119 -0.18 8.51 -0.98
C PHE A 119 -1.23 8.14 0.06
N VAL A 120 -2.40 7.69 -0.37
CA VAL A 120 -3.46 7.23 0.51
C VAL A 120 -3.62 5.72 0.35
N LEU A 121 -3.11 4.98 1.33
CA LEU A 121 -3.03 3.53 1.34
C LEU A 121 -3.94 2.90 2.39
N GLY A 122 -4.18 1.61 2.24
CA GLY A 122 -5.14 0.85 3.04
C GLY A 122 -5.82 -0.23 2.19
N GLY A 123 -6.30 -1.29 2.83
CA GLY A 123 -6.93 -2.40 2.12
C GLY A 123 -8.21 -1.98 1.35
N PRO A 124 -8.70 -2.83 0.44
CA PRO A 124 -9.98 -2.58 -0.23
C PRO A 124 -11.08 -2.52 0.84
N GLY A 125 -11.93 -1.48 0.83
CA GLY A 125 -12.97 -1.31 1.85
C GLY A 125 -12.53 -0.59 3.14
N ALA A 126 -11.26 -0.19 3.26
CA ALA A 126 -10.77 0.57 4.43
C ALA A 126 -11.38 1.98 4.59
N GLY A 127 -12.09 2.51 3.59
CA GLY A 127 -12.73 3.83 3.65
C GLY A 127 -11.92 4.99 3.07
N LYS A 128 -10.80 4.71 2.36
CA LYS A 128 -9.92 5.72 1.74
C LYS A 128 -10.66 6.80 0.96
N GLY A 129 -11.47 6.40 -0.04
CA GLY A 129 -12.21 7.35 -0.89
C GLY A 129 -13.16 8.26 -0.10
N THR A 130 -13.81 7.74 0.94
CA THR A 130 -14.66 8.53 1.84
C THR A 130 -13.85 9.61 2.55
N GLN A 131 -12.67 9.26 3.04
CA GLN A 131 -11.79 10.20 3.75
C GLN A 131 -11.13 11.20 2.79
N CYS A 132 -10.74 10.76 1.58
CA CYS A 132 -10.22 11.64 0.53
C CYS A 132 -11.26 12.70 0.13
N ALA A 133 -12.52 12.31 -0.08
CA ALA A 133 -13.58 13.24 -0.44
C ALA A 133 -13.73 14.38 0.60
N ARG A 134 -13.57 14.06 1.89
CA ARG A 134 -13.61 15.05 2.96
C ARG A 134 -12.38 15.96 3.00
N LEU A 135 -11.19 15.41 2.76
CA LEU A 135 -9.96 16.21 2.64
C LEU A 135 -10.01 17.15 1.43
N VAL A 136 -10.68 16.75 0.34
CA VAL A 136 -10.94 17.65 -0.80
C VAL A 136 -11.85 18.81 -0.35
N SER A 137 -12.99 18.50 0.27
CA SER A 137 -13.98 19.53 0.63
C SER A 137 -13.49 20.49 1.72
N GLU A 138 -12.78 19.99 2.73
CA GLU A 138 -12.41 20.79 3.90
C GLU A 138 -10.99 21.37 3.83
N HIS A 139 -10.09 20.72 3.08
CA HIS A 139 -8.67 21.11 3.04
C HIS A 139 -8.16 21.43 1.63
N GLY A 140 -9.00 21.37 0.59
CA GLY A 140 -8.62 21.83 -0.76
C GLY A 140 -7.54 20.99 -1.43
N PHE A 141 -7.50 19.69 -1.13
CA PHE A 141 -6.71 18.72 -1.89
C PHE A 141 -7.40 18.38 -3.22
N THR A 142 -6.62 17.94 -4.20
CA THR A 142 -7.09 17.25 -5.40
C THR A 142 -7.00 15.74 -5.18
N HIS A 143 -8.13 15.04 -5.28
CA HIS A 143 -8.17 13.58 -5.13
C HIS A 143 -8.07 12.88 -6.49
N LEU A 144 -7.10 11.99 -6.63
CA LEU A 144 -6.94 11.10 -7.78
C LEU A 144 -6.97 9.65 -7.28
N SER A 145 -8.00 8.88 -7.64
CA SER A 145 -8.07 7.45 -7.33
C SER A 145 -7.49 6.64 -8.49
N ALA A 146 -6.42 5.88 -8.25
CA ALA A 146 -5.82 5.02 -9.27
C ALA A 146 -6.83 4.00 -9.81
N GLY A 147 -7.72 3.49 -8.94
CA GLY A 147 -8.76 2.56 -9.36
C GLY A 147 -9.80 3.22 -10.27
N ASP A 148 -10.16 4.48 -10.04
CA ASP A 148 -11.13 5.18 -10.90
C ASP A 148 -10.51 5.57 -12.24
N LEU A 149 -9.25 6.00 -12.26
CA LEU A 149 -8.51 6.26 -13.50
C LEU A 149 -8.40 4.99 -14.36
N LEU A 150 -8.11 3.84 -13.73
CA LEU A 150 -8.06 2.55 -14.43
C LEU A 150 -9.43 2.16 -14.98
N ARG A 151 -10.52 2.32 -14.22
CA ARG A 151 -11.88 2.04 -14.71
C ARG A 151 -12.29 2.97 -15.87
N ALA A 152 -11.94 4.25 -15.78
CA ALA A 152 -12.19 5.19 -16.87
C ALA A 152 -11.40 4.81 -18.14
N GLU A 153 -10.12 4.43 -18.00
CA GLU A 153 -9.33 3.97 -19.14
C GLU A 153 -9.85 2.63 -19.71
N GLN A 154 -10.36 1.75 -18.84
CA GLN A 154 -11.00 0.49 -19.23
C GLN A 154 -12.20 0.72 -20.16
N GLU A 155 -12.98 1.76 -19.89
CA GLU A 155 -14.21 2.09 -20.61
C GLU A 155 -13.97 3.04 -21.80
N ARG A 156 -12.76 3.59 -21.94
CA ARG A 156 -12.44 4.58 -22.97
C ARG A 156 -12.46 3.94 -24.37
N PRO A 157 -13.29 4.45 -25.30
CA PRO A 157 -13.31 3.95 -26.67
C PRO A 157 -11.94 4.02 -27.34
N GLY A 158 -11.51 2.92 -27.95
CA GLY A 158 -10.20 2.81 -28.61
C GLY A 158 -9.01 2.72 -27.66
N SER A 159 -9.22 2.49 -26.35
CA SER A 159 -8.12 2.18 -25.44
C SER A 159 -7.44 0.87 -25.82
N GLN A 160 -6.11 0.91 -25.91
CA GLN A 160 -5.28 -0.28 -26.13
C GLN A 160 -5.09 -1.08 -24.84
N PHE A 161 -5.41 -0.50 -23.68
CA PHE A 161 -5.25 -1.11 -22.36
C PHE A 161 -6.57 -1.62 -21.77
N GLY A 162 -7.71 -1.39 -22.44
CA GLY A 162 -9.03 -1.63 -21.87
C GLY A 162 -9.22 -3.06 -21.37
N ASP A 163 -8.97 -4.05 -22.23
CA ASP A 163 -9.11 -5.46 -21.87
C ASP A 163 -8.07 -5.93 -20.84
N LEU A 164 -6.84 -5.40 -20.93
CA LEU A 164 -5.80 -5.67 -19.95
C LEU A 164 -6.25 -5.22 -18.55
N ILE A 165 -6.70 -3.97 -18.43
CA ILE A 165 -7.15 -3.41 -17.16
C ILE A 165 -8.34 -4.20 -16.62
N LYS A 166 -9.31 -4.51 -17.47
CA LYS A 166 -10.51 -5.28 -17.11
C LYS A 166 -10.16 -6.62 -16.48
N ASN A 167 -9.24 -7.37 -17.10
CA ASN A 167 -8.83 -8.68 -16.60
C ASN A 167 -8.09 -8.57 -15.27
N TYR A 168 -7.15 -7.64 -15.16
CA TYR A 168 -6.39 -7.42 -13.91
C TYR A 168 -7.30 -7.00 -12.75
N ILE A 169 -8.27 -6.10 -12.98
CA ILE A 169 -9.23 -5.69 -11.95
C ILE A 169 -10.10 -6.87 -11.51
N LYS A 170 -10.65 -7.64 -12.47
CA LYS A 170 -11.48 -8.82 -12.20
C LYS A 170 -10.75 -9.84 -11.32
N ASP A 171 -9.48 -10.08 -11.61
CA ASP A 171 -8.63 -11.04 -10.89
C ASP A 171 -7.96 -10.46 -9.63
N GLY A 172 -8.23 -9.20 -9.29
CA GLY A 172 -7.65 -8.55 -8.12
C GLY A 172 -6.13 -8.40 -8.19
N LEU A 173 -5.57 -8.35 -9.39
CA LEU A 173 -4.14 -8.20 -9.67
C LEU A 173 -3.74 -6.72 -9.77
N ILE A 174 -2.44 -6.46 -9.71
CA ILE A 174 -1.87 -5.12 -9.88
C ILE A 174 -1.61 -4.89 -11.37
N VAL A 175 -2.32 -3.92 -11.95
CA VAL A 175 -2.09 -3.45 -13.34
C VAL A 175 -0.63 -3.04 -13.50
N PRO A 176 0.01 -3.31 -14.66
CA PRO A 176 1.38 -2.89 -14.95
C PRO A 176 1.65 -1.44 -14.57
N MET A 177 2.85 -1.23 -14.04
CA MET A 177 3.28 0.02 -13.46
C MET A 177 3.19 1.17 -14.47
N GLU A 178 3.65 0.96 -15.70
CA GLU A 178 3.73 1.96 -16.76
C GLU A 178 2.37 2.60 -17.04
N VAL A 179 1.33 1.77 -17.14
CA VAL A 179 -0.05 2.22 -17.39
C VAL A 179 -0.53 3.09 -16.23
N THR A 180 -0.36 2.60 -14.98
CA THR A 180 -0.91 3.30 -13.81
C THR A 180 -0.18 4.61 -13.53
N VAL A 181 1.17 4.62 -13.64
CA VAL A 181 1.99 5.83 -13.45
C VAL A 181 1.66 6.87 -14.51
N GLN A 182 1.54 6.46 -15.79
CA GLN A 182 1.23 7.40 -16.87
C GLN A 182 -0.16 8.03 -16.70
N LEU A 183 -1.17 7.23 -16.32
CA LEU A 183 -2.52 7.75 -16.07
C LEU A 183 -2.53 8.77 -14.91
N LEU A 184 -1.80 8.49 -13.82
CA LEU A 184 -1.69 9.41 -12.69
C LEU A 184 -0.94 10.69 -13.06
N GLU A 185 0.19 10.59 -13.75
CA GLU A 185 0.97 11.75 -14.20
C GLU A 185 0.12 12.68 -15.09
N ASN A 186 -0.60 12.10 -16.07
CA ASN A 186 -1.51 12.86 -16.94
C ASN A 186 -2.62 13.53 -16.14
N ALA A 187 -3.23 12.82 -15.19
CA ALA A 187 -4.31 13.36 -14.36
C ALA A 187 -3.83 14.51 -13.45
N MET A 188 -2.61 14.42 -12.90
CA MET A 188 -1.99 15.51 -12.13
C MET A 188 -1.75 16.74 -13.01
N ALA A 189 -1.15 16.55 -14.19
CA ALA A 189 -0.89 17.64 -15.13
C ALA A 189 -2.18 18.34 -15.58
N ASP A 190 -3.22 17.56 -15.89
CA ASP A 190 -4.53 18.07 -16.27
C ASP A 190 -5.19 18.88 -15.14
N ALA A 191 -5.07 18.43 -13.89
CA ALA A 191 -5.61 19.13 -12.73
C ALA A 191 -4.91 20.49 -12.52
N LEU A 192 -3.58 20.53 -12.59
CA LEU A 192 -2.80 21.78 -12.50
C LEU A 192 -3.14 22.75 -13.63
N ARG A 193 -3.23 22.25 -14.87
CA ARG A 193 -3.62 23.05 -16.03
C ARG A 193 -5.01 23.66 -15.84
N LYS A 194 -6.00 22.87 -15.40
CA LYS A 194 -7.37 23.36 -15.13
C LYS A 194 -7.41 24.39 -14.02
N ALA A 195 -6.55 24.26 -13.01
CA ALA A 195 -6.41 25.23 -11.94
C ALA A 195 -5.64 26.49 -12.36
N GLY A 196 -5.00 26.51 -13.53
CA GLY A 196 -4.14 27.61 -13.96
C GLY A 196 -2.95 27.84 -13.03
N SER A 197 -2.49 26.79 -12.33
CA SER A 197 -1.47 26.88 -11.27
C SER A 197 -0.40 25.82 -11.49
N ALA A 198 0.86 26.20 -11.29
CA ALA A 198 1.98 25.24 -11.21
C ALA A 198 2.01 24.50 -9.85
N LYS A 199 1.31 25.03 -8.84
CA LYS A 199 1.24 24.48 -7.48
C LYS A 199 -0.01 23.64 -7.27
N GLY A 200 0.11 22.55 -6.50
CA GLY A 200 -1.02 21.70 -6.17
C GLY A 200 -0.77 20.74 -5.01
N ARG A 201 -1.85 20.26 -4.39
CA ARG A 201 -1.82 19.27 -3.31
C ARG A 201 -2.67 18.08 -3.72
N PHE A 202 -2.07 16.88 -3.75
CA PHE A 202 -2.69 15.69 -4.31
C PHE A 202 -2.81 14.56 -3.28
N LEU A 203 -4.01 13.95 -3.25
CA LEU A 203 -4.27 12.68 -2.59
C LEU A 203 -4.31 11.60 -3.66
N ILE A 204 -3.28 10.76 -3.68
CA ILE A 204 -3.17 9.66 -4.63
C ILE A 204 -3.70 8.39 -3.95
N ASP A 205 -4.97 8.10 -4.19
CA ASP A 205 -5.71 7.02 -3.50
C ASP A 205 -5.53 5.67 -4.18
N GLY A 206 -5.12 4.69 -3.36
CA GLY A 206 -4.99 3.31 -3.78
C GLY A 206 -3.78 3.07 -4.68
N PHE A 207 -2.76 3.92 -4.61
CA PHE A 207 -1.46 3.80 -5.24
C PHE A 207 -0.39 4.41 -4.32
N PRO A 208 0.85 3.88 -4.29
CA PRO A 208 1.34 2.66 -4.96
C PRO A 208 0.87 1.36 -4.29
N ARG A 209 0.69 0.29 -5.06
CA ARG A 209 0.29 -1.05 -4.57
C ARG A 209 1.38 -2.11 -4.73
N LYS A 210 2.53 -1.71 -5.25
CA LYS A 210 3.72 -2.54 -5.46
C LYS A 210 4.95 -1.64 -5.46
N MET A 211 6.13 -2.17 -5.12
CA MET A 211 7.36 -1.38 -4.95
C MET A 211 7.86 -0.73 -6.24
N ASP A 212 7.73 -1.40 -7.38
CA ASP A 212 8.10 -0.84 -8.69
C ASP A 212 7.32 0.44 -9.01
N GLN A 213 6.01 0.45 -8.70
CA GLN A 213 5.16 1.64 -8.78
C GLN A 213 5.62 2.77 -7.88
N ALA A 214 6.01 2.47 -6.63
CA ALA A 214 6.48 3.46 -5.69
C ALA A 214 7.77 4.14 -6.20
N HIS A 215 8.78 3.34 -6.53
CA HIS A 215 10.05 3.85 -7.04
C HIS A 215 9.87 4.66 -8.33
N ARG A 216 9.14 4.11 -9.30
CA ARG A 216 8.96 4.79 -10.58
C ARG A 216 8.22 6.12 -10.44
N PHE A 217 7.21 6.20 -9.58
CA PHE A 217 6.49 7.45 -9.36
C PHE A 217 7.36 8.49 -8.68
N GLU A 218 8.12 8.13 -7.64
CA GLU A 218 8.99 9.08 -6.95
C GLU A 218 10.12 9.59 -7.84
N GLU A 219 10.69 8.72 -8.69
CA GLU A 219 11.76 9.10 -9.62
C GLU A 219 11.26 9.96 -10.79
N ALA A 220 10.13 9.57 -11.40
CA ALA A 220 9.71 10.15 -12.69
C ALA A 220 8.62 11.20 -12.57
N VAL A 221 7.80 11.16 -11.52
CA VAL A 221 6.60 12.00 -11.39
C VAL A 221 6.78 13.03 -10.28
N CYS A 222 6.82 12.60 -9.03
CA CYS A 222 6.97 13.47 -7.87
C CYS A 222 7.31 12.64 -6.63
N PRO A 223 8.34 13.00 -5.85
CA PRO A 223 8.57 12.42 -4.52
C PRO A 223 7.35 12.62 -3.62
N ALA A 224 6.91 11.57 -2.93
CA ALA A 224 5.80 11.68 -2.00
C ALA A 224 6.24 12.30 -0.67
N ARG A 225 5.40 13.20 -0.14
CA ARG A 225 5.65 13.85 1.15
C ARG A 225 5.47 12.87 2.31
N MET A 226 4.44 12.04 2.24
CA MET A 226 4.11 11.00 3.21
C MET A 226 3.06 10.02 2.67
N VAL A 227 2.83 8.95 3.44
CA VAL A 227 1.78 7.96 3.23
C VAL A 227 0.75 8.08 4.35
N LEU A 228 -0.51 8.33 3.99
CA LEU A 228 -1.65 8.20 4.89
C LEU A 228 -2.20 6.78 4.80
N PHE A 229 -1.97 5.97 5.84
CA PHE A 229 -2.33 4.57 5.87
C PHE A 229 -3.55 4.32 6.76
N TYR A 230 -4.67 3.91 6.14
CA TYR A 230 -5.89 3.51 6.83
C TYR A 230 -5.84 2.01 7.16
N ASP A 231 -5.50 1.71 8.42
CA ASP A 231 -5.46 0.36 8.94
C ASP A 231 -6.87 -0.11 9.31
N CYS A 232 -7.27 -1.25 8.76
CA CYS A 232 -8.61 -1.77 8.94
C CYS A 232 -8.55 -3.29 8.95
N PRO A 233 -9.15 -3.97 9.95
CA PRO A 233 -9.27 -5.42 9.96
C PRO A 233 -10.02 -5.94 8.74
N GLU A 234 -9.59 -7.10 8.23
CA GLU A 234 -10.17 -7.75 7.05
C GLU A 234 -11.68 -7.95 7.16
N ALA A 235 -12.16 -8.42 8.32
CA ALA A 235 -13.60 -8.64 8.55
C ALA A 235 -14.45 -7.37 8.40
N VAL A 236 -13.91 -6.21 8.82
CA VAL A 236 -14.59 -4.91 8.67
C VAL A 236 -14.59 -4.49 7.21
N MET A 237 -13.46 -4.68 6.53
CA MET A 237 -13.32 -4.38 5.10
C MET A 237 -14.26 -5.25 4.25
N GLU A 238 -14.34 -6.55 4.53
CA GLU A 238 -15.19 -7.50 3.81
C GLU A 238 -16.65 -7.09 3.91
N LYS A 239 -17.13 -6.82 5.13
CA LYS A 239 -18.50 -6.33 5.35
C LYS A 239 -18.78 -5.07 4.54
N ARG A 240 -17.86 -4.09 4.53
CA ARG A 240 -18.01 -2.83 3.78
C ARG A 240 -18.05 -3.07 2.26
N LEU A 241 -17.22 -3.99 1.76
CA LEU A 241 -17.18 -4.32 0.33
C LEU A 241 -18.45 -5.03 -0.13
N LEU A 242 -18.96 -5.98 0.65
CA LEU A 242 -20.22 -6.67 0.36
C LEU A 242 -21.41 -5.71 0.34
N GLU A 243 -21.50 -4.78 1.30
CA GLU A 243 -22.55 -3.75 1.28
C GLU A 243 -22.41 -2.80 0.08
N ARG A 244 -21.18 -2.42 -0.29
CA ARG A 244 -20.94 -1.56 -1.44
C ARG A 244 -21.30 -2.26 -2.76
N GLY A 245 -21.01 -3.55 -2.89
CA GLY A 245 -21.35 -4.35 -4.08
C GLY A 245 -22.85 -4.36 -4.39
N LYS A 246 -23.72 -4.19 -3.37
CA LYS A 246 -25.18 -4.09 -3.56
C LYS A 246 -25.65 -2.81 -4.24
N THR A 247 -24.84 -1.74 -4.20
CA THR A 247 -25.28 -0.38 -4.57
C THR A 247 -24.42 0.27 -5.66
N SER A 248 -23.13 -0.08 -5.76
CA SER A 248 -22.19 0.71 -6.57
C SER A 248 -21.97 0.22 -8.00
N GLY A 249 -22.54 -0.92 -8.41
CA GLY A 249 -22.31 -1.52 -9.73
C GLY A 249 -20.86 -1.99 -9.98
N ARG A 250 -20.04 -2.16 -8.93
CA ARG A 250 -18.64 -2.58 -9.05
C ARG A 250 -18.56 -4.10 -9.22
N ALA A 251 -18.17 -4.56 -10.40
CA ALA A 251 -18.06 -5.99 -10.72
C ALA A 251 -17.05 -6.74 -9.83
N ASP A 252 -16.04 -6.04 -9.29
CA ASP A 252 -14.97 -6.59 -8.43
C ASP A 252 -15.32 -6.62 -6.93
N ASP A 253 -16.53 -6.20 -6.55
CA ASP A 253 -17.05 -6.27 -5.16
C ASP A 253 -17.92 -7.54 -4.93
N ASN A 254 -17.47 -8.68 -5.46
CA ASN A 254 -18.04 -10.01 -5.19
C ASN A 254 -17.10 -10.84 -4.27
N ALA A 255 -17.62 -11.86 -3.58
CA ALA A 255 -16.86 -12.60 -2.58
C ALA A 255 -15.54 -13.23 -3.11
N GLU A 256 -15.51 -13.71 -4.35
CA GLU A 256 -14.30 -14.28 -4.95
C GLU A 256 -13.25 -13.19 -5.20
N SER A 257 -13.62 -12.11 -5.88
CA SER A 257 -12.72 -10.98 -6.16
C SER A 257 -12.25 -10.29 -4.88
N ILE A 258 -13.09 -10.18 -3.86
CA ILE A 258 -12.72 -9.61 -2.55
C ILE A 258 -11.57 -10.39 -1.92
N ARG A 259 -11.65 -11.73 -1.89
CA ARG A 259 -10.57 -12.58 -1.34
C ARG A 259 -9.27 -12.43 -2.12
N LYS A 260 -9.34 -12.39 -3.45
CA LYS A 260 -8.16 -12.13 -4.30
C LYS A 260 -7.54 -10.77 -3.95
N ARG A 261 -8.35 -9.73 -3.80
CA ARG A 261 -7.88 -8.37 -3.48
C ARG A 261 -7.27 -8.27 -2.08
N PHE A 262 -7.79 -8.98 -1.07
CA PHE A 262 -7.15 -9.04 0.25
C PHE A 262 -5.78 -9.71 0.19
N ARG A 263 -5.69 -10.84 -0.52
CA ARG A 263 -4.41 -11.54 -0.72
C ARG A 263 -3.39 -10.62 -1.38
N THR A 264 -3.75 -10.02 -2.52
CA THR A 264 -2.87 -9.07 -3.22
C THR A 264 -2.47 -7.90 -2.33
N PHE A 265 -3.39 -7.35 -1.55
CA PHE A 265 -3.07 -6.26 -0.62
C PHE A 265 -2.00 -6.68 0.40
N VAL A 266 -2.14 -7.83 1.03
CA VAL A 266 -1.17 -8.35 2.02
C VAL A 266 0.17 -8.70 1.36
N GLU A 267 0.14 -9.36 0.20
CA GLU A 267 1.35 -9.88 -0.45
C GLU A 267 2.14 -8.80 -1.21
N THR A 268 1.47 -7.81 -1.80
CA THR A 268 2.12 -6.82 -2.67
C THR A 268 2.07 -5.40 -2.14
N SER A 269 0.96 -4.99 -1.49
CA SER A 269 0.76 -3.60 -1.07
C SER A 269 1.31 -3.32 0.33
N MET A 270 1.20 -4.25 1.28
CA MET A 270 1.79 -4.08 2.62
C MET A 270 3.31 -3.89 2.62
N PRO A 271 4.11 -4.58 1.78
CA PRO A 271 5.53 -4.29 1.65
C PRO A 271 5.86 -2.82 1.32
N VAL A 272 4.96 -2.13 0.59
CA VAL A 272 5.10 -0.69 0.29
C VAL A 272 4.88 0.14 1.55
N VAL A 273 3.88 -0.21 2.37
CA VAL A 273 3.63 0.45 3.66
C VAL A 273 4.84 0.26 4.58
N ASP A 274 5.34 -0.97 4.69
CA ASP A 274 6.52 -1.30 5.51
C ASP A 274 7.77 -0.54 5.05
N TYR A 275 7.94 -0.35 3.75
CA TYR A 275 9.02 0.46 3.17
C TYR A 275 8.95 1.92 3.66
N TYR A 276 7.80 2.57 3.49
CA TYR A 276 7.62 3.97 3.91
C TYR A 276 7.60 4.15 5.43
N GLU A 277 7.20 3.12 6.19
CA GLU A 277 7.24 3.14 7.65
C GLU A 277 8.68 3.20 8.16
N LYS A 278 9.59 2.43 7.53
CA LYS A 278 11.04 2.49 7.83
C LYS A 278 11.65 3.86 7.50
N GLU A 279 11.09 4.59 6.53
CA GLU A 279 11.47 5.96 6.22
C GLU A 279 10.80 7.02 7.12
N ALA A 280 10.02 6.60 8.13
CA ALA A 280 9.22 7.48 8.99
C ALA A 280 8.21 8.38 8.25
N LYS A 281 7.82 7.98 7.04
CA LYS A 281 6.86 8.68 6.16
C LYS A 281 5.42 8.20 6.31
N VAL A 282 5.15 7.18 7.13
CA VAL A 282 3.77 6.67 7.33
C VAL A 282 3.07 7.41 8.47
N VAL A 283 1.85 7.85 8.18
CA VAL A 283 0.84 8.31 9.14
C VAL A 283 -0.26 7.27 9.19
N LYS A 284 -0.26 6.46 10.25
CA LYS A 284 -1.20 5.37 10.44
C LYS A 284 -2.46 5.83 11.18
N ILE A 285 -3.63 5.55 10.60
CA ILE A 285 -4.96 5.86 11.13
C ILE A 285 -5.74 4.56 11.32
N ASP A 286 -6.32 4.36 12.50
CA ASP A 286 -7.31 3.29 12.70
C ASP A 286 -8.62 3.64 11.99
N ALA A 287 -9.01 2.83 11.01
CA ALA A 287 -10.17 3.04 10.16
C ALA A 287 -11.40 2.21 10.59
N THR A 288 -11.43 1.68 11.81
CA THR A 288 -12.55 0.89 12.33
C THR A 288 -13.74 1.71 12.80
N ALA A 289 -13.51 2.95 13.27
CA ALA A 289 -14.52 3.83 13.83
C ALA A 289 -15.50 4.40 12.77
N SER A 290 -16.43 5.25 13.20
CA SER A 290 -17.33 5.96 12.27
C SER A 290 -16.54 6.91 11.36
N PRO A 291 -17.03 7.21 10.14
CA PRO A 291 -16.34 8.09 9.20
C PRO A 291 -15.91 9.43 9.80
N ASP A 292 -16.71 10.01 10.70
CA ASP A 292 -16.41 11.26 11.40
C ASP A 292 -15.26 11.15 12.38
N LYS A 293 -15.23 10.07 13.16
CA LYS A 293 -14.12 9.83 14.10
C LYS A 293 -12.82 9.55 13.38
N VAL A 294 -12.88 8.74 12.31
CA VAL A 294 -11.72 8.46 11.46
C VAL A 294 -11.19 9.76 10.85
N PHE A 295 -12.08 10.63 10.36
CA PHE A 295 -11.68 11.89 9.76
C PHE A 295 -11.07 12.88 10.77
N ALA A 296 -11.67 12.98 11.97
CA ALA A 296 -11.12 13.83 13.04
C ALA A 296 -9.70 13.39 13.44
N GLU A 297 -9.46 12.07 13.54
CA GLU A 297 -8.12 11.54 13.77
C GLU A 297 -7.19 11.83 12.57
N THR A 298 -7.65 11.65 11.34
CA THR A 298 -6.88 12.03 10.14
C THR A 298 -6.44 13.49 10.19
N GLN A 299 -7.35 14.42 10.48
CA GLN A 299 -7.04 15.85 10.57
C GLN A 299 -6.01 16.14 11.65
N LYS A 300 -6.20 15.56 12.85
CA LYS A 300 -5.26 15.69 13.96
C LYS A 300 -3.86 15.22 13.57
N ARG A 301 -3.75 14.06 12.94
CA ARG A 301 -2.46 13.47 12.55
C ARG A 301 -1.77 14.22 11.42
N LEU A 302 -2.53 14.74 10.46
CA LEU A 302 -1.99 15.60 9.41
C LEU A 302 -1.51 16.92 10.01
N ALA A 303 -2.25 17.52 10.95
CA ALA A 303 -1.83 18.73 11.65
C ALA A 303 -0.53 18.53 12.45
N GLU A 304 -0.38 17.37 13.13
CA GLU A 304 0.85 17.00 13.84
C GLU A 304 2.07 16.92 12.91
N ARG A 305 1.88 16.51 11.65
CA ARG A 305 2.97 16.25 10.68
C ARG A 305 3.26 17.39 9.72
N LEU A 306 2.25 18.19 9.37
CA LEU A 306 2.31 19.23 8.35
C LEU A 306 2.04 20.64 8.91
N GLY A 307 1.63 20.75 10.19
CA GLY A 307 1.17 22.00 10.79
C GLY A 307 -0.33 22.21 10.60
N SER A 308 -0.93 23.17 11.30
CA SER A 308 -2.39 23.36 11.37
C SER A 308 -3.07 23.79 10.05
N ASN A 309 -2.29 24.25 9.06
CA ASN A 309 -2.79 24.82 7.80
C ASN A 309 -2.44 23.93 6.60
N PHE A 310 -2.36 22.61 6.80
CA PHE A 310 -1.92 21.65 5.78
C PHE A 310 -2.84 21.58 4.55
#